data_AF-G2YQC4-F1
#
_entry.id   AF-G2YQC4-F1
#
_cell.length_a   1.000
_cell.length_b   1.000
_cell.length_c   1.000
_cell.angle_alpha   90.00
_cell.angle_beta   90.00
_cell.angle_gamma   90.00
#
_symmetry.space_group_name_H-M   'P 1'
#
loop_
_entity.id
_entity.type
_entity.pdbx_description
1 polymer ?
#
loop_
_entity_poly.entity_id
_entity_poly.type
_entity_poly.pdbx_seq_one_letter_code
_entity_poly.pdbx_strand_id
1 'polypeptide(L)'
;MGFLHAEYSQYGSSEITYIFASPIHRRVAYRRLIPGPPPGTASDTITLQQACLNAIERFSPSVLHRRSTSSNISCKSSPNWGIPEAVFQDEIYCYLNYELHNLPILSEYAETKDGRIDFFVFGKKWGIEILQSGDNGRLEEHANRFQSGGKYHKWGILEDYIILNFCSKSSLDALKIKGEGNSYFGAKYHLT
;
A
#
# COMPACT_ATOMS: atom_id res chain seq x y z
N MET A 1 16.93 -21.45 -4.22
CA MET A 1 18.19 -20.69 -4.36
C MET A 1 18.30 -20.25 -5.81
N GLY A 2 18.18 -18.95 -6.10
CA GLY A 2 18.35 -18.40 -7.45
C GLY A 2 19.69 -17.69 -7.58
N PHE A 3 20.35 -17.85 -8.73
CA PHE A 3 21.63 -17.21 -9.02
C PHE A 3 21.40 -15.77 -9.53
N LEU A 4 22.31 -14.86 -9.17
CA LEU A 4 22.44 -13.53 -9.77
C LEU A 4 23.58 -13.60 -10.79
N HIS A 5 23.29 -13.30 -12.05
CA HIS A 5 24.31 -13.18 -13.09
C HIS A 5 24.52 -11.70 -13.42
N ALA A 6 25.78 -11.30 -13.57
CA ALA A 6 26.16 -9.95 -13.94
C ALA A 6 27.09 -10.02 -15.14
N GLU A 7 26.78 -9.27 -16.19
CA GLU A 7 27.60 -9.16 -17.40
C GLU A 7 27.81 -7.70 -17.76
N TYR A 8 28.96 -7.39 -18.38
CA TYR A 8 29.16 -6.07 -18.97
C TYR A 8 28.34 -5.99 -20.25
N SER A 9 27.61 -4.87 -20.43
CA SER A 9 26.75 -4.70 -21.60
C SER A 9 27.52 -4.85 -22.93
N GLN A 10 28.79 -4.42 -22.96
CA GLN A 10 29.73 -4.60 -24.07
C GLN A 10 31.18 -4.67 -23.56
N TYR A 11 32.09 -5.19 -24.39
CA TYR A 11 33.53 -5.24 -24.08
C TYR A 11 34.09 -3.82 -23.91
N GLY A 12 34.55 -3.49 -22.69
CA GLY A 12 35.05 -2.15 -22.34
C GLY A 12 33.99 -1.17 -21.80
N SER A 13 32.73 -1.59 -21.66
CA SER A 13 31.69 -0.80 -20.99
C SER A 13 31.84 -0.83 -19.47
N SER A 14 31.56 0.30 -18.80
CA SER A 14 31.39 0.36 -17.34
C SER A 14 29.98 -0.02 -16.88
N GLU A 15 29.06 -0.27 -17.82
CA GLU A 15 27.66 -0.57 -17.54
C GLU A 15 27.46 -2.07 -17.32
N ILE A 16 27.00 -2.43 -16.11
CA ILE A 16 26.78 -3.80 -15.66
C ILE A 16 25.29 -4.12 -15.74
N THR A 17 24.93 -5.15 -16.51
CA THR A 17 23.57 -5.69 -16.59
C THR A 17 23.42 -6.81 -15.56
N TYR A 18 22.39 -6.73 -14.73
CA TYR A 18 22.04 -7.77 -13.77
C TYR A 18 20.85 -8.61 -14.23
N ILE A 19 21.07 -9.92 -14.35
CA ILE A 19 20.05 -10.92 -14.69
C ILE A 19 19.68 -11.69 -13.42
N PHE A 20 18.39 -11.71 -13.12
CA PHE A 20 17.85 -12.36 -11.93
C PHE A 20 17.04 -13.59 -12.32
N ALA A 21 17.19 -14.68 -11.57
CA ALA A 21 16.48 -15.95 -11.81
C ALA A 21 14.94 -15.81 -11.82
N SER A 22 14.39 -14.73 -11.27
CA SER A 22 12.96 -14.40 -11.31
C SER A 22 12.72 -12.95 -10.86
N PRO A 23 11.52 -12.39 -11.07
CA PRO A 23 11.13 -11.09 -10.51
C PRO A 23 11.29 -10.98 -8.97
N ILE A 24 11.03 -12.06 -8.20
CA ILE A 24 11.16 -12.01 -6.73
C ILE A 24 12.62 -11.90 -6.29
N HIS A 25 13.52 -12.62 -6.96
CA HIS A 25 14.97 -12.49 -6.73
C HIS A 25 15.46 -11.08 -7.06
N ARG A 26 14.97 -10.46 -8.15
CA ARG A 26 15.26 -9.06 -8.48
C ARG A 26 14.84 -8.12 -7.35
N ARG A 27 13.62 -8.28 -6.81
CA ARG A 27 13.11 -7.43 -5.73
C ARG A 27 13.91 -7.56 -4.44
N VAL A 28 14.25 -8.79 -4.04
CA VAL A 28 15.09 -9.05 -2.85
C VAL A 28 16.49 -8.48 -3.03
N ALA A 29 17.11 -8.70 -4.19
CA ALA A 29 18.44 -8.19 -4.47
C ALA A 29 18.44 -6.66 -4.56
N TYR A 30 17.45 -6.04 -5.20
CA TYR A 30 17.30 -4.58 -5.25
C TYR A 30 17.26 -3.99 -3.83
N ARG A 31 16.46 -4.56 -2.92
CA ARG A 31 16.44 -4.12 -1.51
C ARG A 31 17.78 -4.27 -0.77
N ARG A 32 18.58 -5.28 -1.12
CA ARG A 32 19.88 -5.54 -0.47
C ARG A 32 21.03 -4.73 -1.09
N LEU A 33 20.99 -4.51 -2.40
CA LEU A 33 22.05 -3.86 -3.18
C LEU A 33 21.87 -2.35 -3.24
N ILE A 34 20.62 -1.88 -3.25
CA ILE A 34 20.26 -0.48 -3.14
C ILE A 34 19.59 -0.34 -1.78
N PRO A 35 20.37 -0.25 -0.70
CA PRO A 35 19.81 0.13 0.58
C PRO A 35 19.07 1.45 0.37
N GLY A 36 17.88 1.56 0.97
CA GLY A 36 17.23 2.85 1.08
C GLY A 36 18.19 3.88 1.68
N PRO A 37 17.92 5.18 1.48
CA PRO A 37 18.69 6.23 2.15
C PRO A 37 18.83 5.87 3.64
N PRO A 38 20.02 6.10 4.26
CA PRO A 38 20.15 5.96 5.71
C PRO A 38 18.95 6.57 6.44
N PRO A 39 18.46 5.98 7.54
CA PRO A 39 17.34 6.52 8.29
C PRO A 39 17.54 8.02 8.52
N GLY A 40 16.62 8.85 7.99
CA GLY A 40 16.69 10.31 8.08
C GLY A 40 17.39 11.05 6.91
N THR A 41 17.72 10.40 5.78
CA THR A 41 18.50 11.04 4.69
C THR A 41 17.79 11.30 3.36
N ALA A 42 16.54 10.88 3.14
CA ALA A 42 15.77 11.35 1.97
C ALA A 42 14.29 11.60 2.31
N SER A 43 13.88 12.86 2.08
CA SER A 43 12.53 13.42 2.17
C SER A 43 11.82 13.23 3.51
N ASP A 44 12.32 13.90 4.55
CA ASP A 44 11.55 14.13 5.79
C ASP A 44 10.32 15.03 5.60
N THR A 45 10.08 15.51 4.38
CA THR A 45 8.98 16.41 4.06
C THR A 45 7.77 15.71 3.44
N ILE A 46 7.90 14.46 2.94
CA ILE A 46 6.75 13.76 2.36
C ILE A 46 5.81 13.34 3.48
N THR A 47 4.53 13.71 3.36
CA THR A 47 3.49 13.31 4.29
C THR A 47 2.96 11.93 3.93
N LEU A 48 2.35 11.25 4.91
CA LEU A 48 1.69 9.96 4.68
C LEU A 48 0.70 10.05 3.51
N GLN A 49 -0.12 11.10 3.52
CA GLN A 49 -1.10 11.35 2.47
C GLN A 49 -0.45 11.50 1.10
N GLN A 50 0.62 12.30 0.98
CA GLN A 50 1.30 12.52 -0.30
C GLN A 50 1.93 11.24 -0.81
N ALA A 51 2.57 10.46 0.06
CA ALA A 51 3.15 9.16 -0.31
C ALA A 51 2.09 8.19 -0.84
N CYS A 52 0.94 8.10 -0.16
CA CYS A 52 -0.17 7.28 -0.62
C CYS A 52 -0.74 7.78 -1.96
N LEU A 53 -0.95 9.09 -2.12
CA LEU A 53 -1.46 9.66 -3.39
C LEU A 53 -0.52 9.38 -4.55
N ASN A 54 0.79 9.64 -4.39
CA ASN A 54 1.78 9.33 -5.42
C ASN A 54 1.79 7.83 -5.77
N ALA A 55 1.71 6.97 -4.75
CA ALA A 55 1.69 5.52 -4.97
C ALA A 55 0.46 5.10 -5.76
N ILE A 56 -0.70 5.64 -5.38
CA ILE A 56 -1.98 5.38 -6.02
C ILE A 56 -1.97 5.88 -7.47
N GLU A 57 -1.47 7.08 -7.77
CA GLU A 57 -1.38 7.65 -9.13
C GLU A 57 -0.58 6.79 -10.11
N ARG A 58 0.31 5.93 -9.60
CA ARG A 58 1.13 5.02 -10.42
C ARG A 58 0.48 3.65 -10.66
N PHE A 59 -0.67 3.38 -10.06
CA PHE A 59 -1.36 2.09 -10.20
C PHE A 59 -1.53 1.72 -11.67
N SER A 60 -1.25 0.47 -11.99
CA SER A 60 -1.45 0.00 -13.35
C SER A 60 -2.92 -0.39 -13.54
N PRO A 61 -3.70 0.30 -14.39
CA PRO A 61 -5.07 -0.10 -14.67
C PRO A 61 -5.13 -1.54 -15.20
N SER A 62 -4.09 -1.98 -15.90
CA SER A 62 -4.00 -3.34 -16.45
C SER A 62 -3.91 -4.43 -15.36
N VAL A 63 -3.28 -4.15 -14.21
CA VAL A 63 -3.19 -5.09 -13.08
C VAL A 63 -4.54 -5.20 -12.38
N LEU A 64 -5.23 -4.06 -12.22
CA LEU A 64 -6.58 -3.99 -11.68
C LEU A 64 -7.59 -4.76 -12.55
N HIS A 65 -7.48 -4.67 -13.88
CA HIS A 65 -8.36 -5.38 -14.82
C HIS A 65 -8.12 -6.90 -14.87
N ARG A 66 -6.86 -7.35 -14.93
CA ARG A 66 -6.53 -8.79 -15.03
C ARG A 66 -6.95 -9.59 -13.80
N ARG A 67 -7.01 -8.94 -12.64
CA ARG A 67 -7.35 -9.58 -11.36
C ARG A 67 -8.84 -9.46 -11.01
N SER A 68 -9.62 -8.77 -11.84
CA SER A 68 -11.08 -8.65 -11.73
C SER A 68 -11.84 -9.86 -12.32
N THR A 69 -11.15 -10.77 -13.04
CA THR A 69 -11.78 -11.85 -13.82
C THR A 69 -11.71 -13.25 -13.18
N SER A 70 -11.29 -13.41 -11.92
CA SER A 70 -11.40 -14.71 -11.25
C SER A 70 -12.79 -14.88 -10.62
N SER A 71 -13.65 -15.60 -11.34
CA SER A 71 -15.00 -16.03 -11.01
C SER A 71 -15.11 -17.02 -9.83
N ASN A 72 -14.30 -16.87 -8.78
CA ASN A 72 -14.43 -17.71 -7.58
C ASN A 72 -15.29 -17.02 -6.51
N ILE A 73 -16.58 -17.35 -6.60
CA ILE A 73 -17.63 -17.26 -5.59
C ILE A 73 -17.09 -17.72 -4.22
N SER A 74 -16.89 -16.82 -3.25
CA SER A 74 -17.03 -17.13 -1.81
C SER A 74 -16.66 -15.99 -0.84
N CYS A 75 -15.96 -14.93 -1.24
CA CYS A 75 -15.72 -13.79 -0.36
C CYS A 75 -16.76 -12.68 -0.59
N LYS A 76 -17.24 -12.06 0.48
CA LYS A 76 -18.24 -10.99 0.49
C LYS A 76 -17.66 -9.68 -0.11
N SER A 77 -17.17 -9.71 -1.34
CA SER A 77 -16.82 -8.50 -2.09
C SER A 77 -18.11 -7.73 -2.36
N SER A 78 -18.13 -6.45 -2.01
CA SER A 78 -19.25 -5.56 -2.34
C SER A 78 -19.61 -5.72 -3.82
N PRO A 79 -20.90 -5.83 -4.18
CA PRO A 79 -21.37 -6.37 -5.46
C PRO A 79 -21.05 -5.52 -6.70
N ASN A 80 -20.30 -4.42 -6.58
CA ASN A 80 -20.24 -3.39 -7.62
C ASN A 80 -18.88 -3.12 -8.28
N TRP A 81 -17.76 -3.70 -7.83
CA TRP A 81 -16.45 -3.42 -8.43
C TRP A 81 -15.65 -4.65 -8.88
N GLY A 82 -15.92 -5.84 -8.31
CA GLY A 82 -15.31 -7.11 -8.76
C GLY A 82 -13.81 -7.29 -8.48
N ILE A 83 -13.09 -6.24 -8.05
CA ILE A 83 -11.66 -6.29 -7.73
C ILE A 83 -11.46 -6.65 -6.25
N PRO A 84 -10.73 -7.72 -5.92
CA PRO A 84 -10.41 -8.07 -4.53
C PRO A 84 -9.56 -7.01 -3.82
N GLU A 85 -9.79 -6.81 -2.52
CA GLU A 85 -9.02 -5.88 -1.64
C GLU A 85 -7.50 -6.15 -1.71
N ALA A 86 -7.10 -7.43 -1.76
CA ALA A 86 -5.71 -7.87 -1.88
C ALA A 86 -4.98 -7.31 -3.12
N VAL A 87 -5.72 -6.99 -4.20
CA VAL A 87 -5.11 -6.38 -5.40
C VAL A 87 -4.66 -4.96 -5.10
N PHE A 88 -5.47 -4.20 -4.37
CA PHE A 88 -5.11 -2.84 -3.97
C PHE A 88 -3.98 -2.86 -2.94
N GLN A 89 -3.97 -3.82 -2.02
CA GLN A 89 -2.87 -4.02 -1.09
C GLN A 89 -1.54 -4.29 -1.83
N ASP A 90 -1.53 -5.20 -2.81
CA ASP A 90 -0.34 -5.50 -3.60
C ASP A 90 0.20 -4.28 -4.35
N GLU A 91 -0.68 -3.51 -5.02
CA GLU A 91 -0.28 -2.32 -5.78
C GLU A 91 0.21 -1.20 -4.83
N ILE A 92 -0.50 -0.92 -3.73
CA ILE A 92 -0.02 0.03 -2.70
C ILE A 92 1.37 -0.39 -2.22
N TYR A 93 1.57 -1.65 -1.84
CA TYR A 93 2.86 -2.10 -1.33
C TYR A 93 4.00 -1.91 -2.35
N CYS A 94 3.73 -2.15 -3.63
CA CYS A 94 4.72 -1.97 -4.68
C CYS A 94 5.12 -0.50 -4.85
N TYR A 95 4.16 0.39 -4.99
CA TYR A 95 4.44 1.80 -5.26
C TYR A 95 4.83 2.58 -4.01
N LEU A 96 4.29 2.24 -2.85
CA LEU A 96 4.71 2.83 -1.59
C LEU A 96 6.17 2.49 -1.26
N ASN A 97 6.62 1.27 -1.58
CA ASN A 97 8.04 0.91 -1.45
C ASN A 97 8.94 1.77 -2.37
N TYR A 98 8.44 2.16 -3.54
CA TYR A 98 9.16 3.05 -4.45
C TYR A 98 9.18 4.50 -3.92
N GLU A 99 8.01 5.04 -3.53
CA GLU A 99 7.85 6.40 -3.02
C GLU A 99 8.62 6.64 -1.71
N LEU A 100 8.70 5.62 -0.85
CA LEU A 100 9.42 5.68 0.41
C LEU A 100 10.88 5.22 0.29
N HIS A 101 11.43 5.19 -0.92
CA HIS A 101 12.84 4.83 -1.17
C HIS A 101 13.29 3.55 -0.44
N ASN A 102 12.44 2.52 -0.44
CA ASN A 102 12.67 1.24 0.24
C ASN A 102 12.74 1.29 1.78
N LEU A 103 12.12 2.29 2.43
CA LEU A 103 11.90 2.23 3.87
C LEU A 103 11.18 0.92 4.26
N PRO A 104 11.46 0.35 5.45
CA PRO A 104 10.81 -0.87 5.89
C PRO A 104 9.29 -0.68 6.02
N ILE A 105 8.55 -1.36 5.15
CA ILE A 105 7.10 -1.48 5.21
C ILE A 105 6.77 -2.92 5.63
N LEU A 106 6.09 -3.06 6.76
CA LEU A 106 5.61 -4.34 7.28
C LEU A 106 4.16 -4.51 6.86
N SER A 107 3.86 -5.55 6.08
CA SER A 107 2.51 -5.92 5.70
C SER A 107 1.83 -6.74 6.79
N GLU A 108 0.52 -6.58 6.96
CA GLU A 108 -0.29 -7.37 7.89
C GLU A 108 0.29 -7.34 9.30
N TYR A 109 0.68 -6.14 9.75
CA TYR A 109 1.40 -5.93 11.00
C TYR A 109 0.47 -5.98 12.20
N ALA A 110 0.93 -6.61 13.28
CA ALA A 110 0.19 -6.65 14.54
C ALA A 110 1.18 -6.49 15.70
N GLU A 111 0.98 -5.44 16.51
CA GLU A 111 1.74 -5.24 17.74
C GLU A 111 1.29 -6.23 18.83
N THR A 112 0.01 -6.62 18.79
CA THR A 112 -0.61 -7.52 19.76
C THR A 112 -1.38 -8.63 19.05
N LYS A 113 -1.94 -9.58 19.80
CA LYS A 113 -2.83 -10.61 19.23
C LYS A 113 -4.19 -10.06 18.78
N ASP A 114 -4.53 -8.82 19.14
CA ASP A 114 -5.81 -8.20 18.82
C ASP A 114 -5.65 -7.09 17.76
N GLY A 115 -6.12 -7.38 16.54
CA GLY A 115 -6.05 -6.48 15.40
C GLY A 115 -4.79 -6.66 14.56
N ARG A 116 -4.87 -6.21 13.30
CA ARG A 116 -3.79 -6.29 12.33
C ARG A 116 -3.99 -5.20 11.29
N ILE A 117 -3.01 -4.31 11.16
CA ILE A 117 -3.02 -3.22 10.19
C ILE A 117 -2.41 -3.68 8.88
N ASP A 118 -2.96 -3.26 7.75
CA ASP A 118 -2.51 -3.74 6.45
C ASP A 118 -1.06 -3.36 6.17
N PHE A 119 -0.65 -2.12 6.49
CA PHE A 119 0.75 -1.71 6.44
C PHE A 119 1.18 -0.85 7.63
N PHE A 120 2.39 -1.12 8.12
CA PHE A 120 3.11 -0.29 9.08
C PHE A 120 4.46 0.15 8.51
N VAL A 121 4.70 1.46 8.44
CA VAL A 121 5.97 2.05 7.98
C VAL A 121 6.85 2.32 9.20
N PHE A 122 7.77 1.40 9.50
CA PHE A 122 8.50 1.38 10.78
C PHE A 122 9.26 2.69 11.07
N GLY A 123 9.98 3.24 10.09
CA GLY A 123 10.80 4.44 10.29
C GLY A 123 10.01 5.74 10.46
N LYS A 124 8.76 5.77 9.97
CA LYS A 124 7.86 6.94 10.04
C LYS A 124 6.71 6.74 11.03
N LYS A 125 6.57 5.53 11.58
CA LYS A 125 5.46 5.12 12.45
C LYS A 125 4.07 5.38 11.83
N TRP A 126 3.95 5.16 10.52
CA TRP A 126 2.69 5.34 9.82
C TRP A 126 1.88 4.07 9.75
N GLY A 127 0.58 4.18 9.97
CA GLY A 127 -0.40 3.11 9.75
C GLY A 127 -1.22 3.33 8.48
N ILE A 128 -1.41 2.29 7.68
CA ILE A 128 -2.24 2.34 6.48
C ILE A 128 -3.19 1.16 6.50
N GLU A 129 -4.49 1.45 6.39
CA GLU A 129 -5.54 0.45 6.21
C GLU A 129 -6.15 0.60 4.81
N ILE A 130 -6.41 -0.50 4.13
CA ILE A 130 -6.97 -0.55 2.79
C ILE A 130 -8.32 -1.22 2.84
N LEU A 131 -9.34 -0.55 2.29
CA LEU A 131 -10.69 -1.06 2.24
C LEU A 131 -11.17 -1.15 0.80
N GLN A 132 -11.83 -2.25 0.46
CA GLN A 132 -12.71 -2.35 -0.70
C GLN A 132 -14.14 -2.54 -0.20
N SER A 133 -14.81 -1.45 0.15
CA SER A 133 -16.13 -1.58 0.77
C SER A 133 -17.17 -0.62 0.21
N GLY A 134 -16.82 0.65 0.02
CA GLY A 134 -17.80 1.66 -0.40
C GLY A 134 -19.00 1.80 0.54
N ASP A 135 -18.96 1.18 1.72
CA ASP A 135 -20.00 1.19 2.75
C ASP A 135 -19.54 2.04 3.95
N ASN A 136 -20.47 2.85 4.48
CA ASN A 136 -20.18 3.74 5.61
C ASN A 136 -19.93 2.95 6.91
N GLY A 137 -20.65 1.83 7.12
CA GLY A 137 -20.53 1.04 8.35
C GLY A 137 -19.15 0.41 8.49
N ARG A 138 -18.64 -0.22 7.43
CA ARG A 138 -17.28 -0.78 7.41
C ARG A 138 -16.20 0.30 7.53
N LEU A 139 -16.38 1.46 6.89
CA LEU A 139 -15.44 2.57 7.04
C LEU A 139 -15.37 3.08 8.48
N GLU A 140 -16.53 3.25 9.13
CA GLU A 140 -16.63 3.68 10.53
C GLU A 140 -16.02 2.65 11.49
N GLU A 141 -16.28 1.35 11.26
CA GLU A 141 -15.69 0.27 12.05
C GLU A 141 -14.15 0.33 12.06
N HIS A 142 -13.54 0.52 10.88
CA HIS A 142 -12.08 0.61 10.77
C HIS A 142 -11.55 1.94 11.31
N ALA A 143 -12.25 3.05 11.10
CA ALA A 143 -11.89 4.34 11.69
C ALA A 143 -11.85 4.27 13.23
N ASN A 144 -12.83 3.59 13.84
CA ASN A 144 -12.90 3.40 15.29
C ASN A 144 -11.71 2.60 15.86
N ARG A 145 -10.98 1.83 15.05
CA ARG A 145 -9.76 1.13 15.50
C ARG A 145 -8.61 2.10 15.79
N PHE A 146 -8.57 3.24 15.10
CA PHE A 146 -7.54 4.26 15.25
C PHE A 146 -7.91 5.36 16.27
N GLN A 147 -9.21 5.54 16.54
CA GLN A 147 -9.68 6.48 17.55
C GLN A 147 -9.24 6.11 18.97
N SER A 148 -9.32 7.05 19.90
CA SER A 148 -8.96 6.83 21.30
C SER A 148 -9.69 5.63 21.90
N GLY A 149 -8.96 4.73 22.57
CA GLY A 149 -9.50 3.46 23.08
C GLY A 149 -9.68 2.35 22.03
N GLY A 150 -9.54 2.68 20.74
CA GLY A 150 -9.49 1.75 19.62
C GLY A 150 -8.28 0.81 19.67
N LYS A 151 -8.37 -0.31 18.94
CA LYS A 151 -7.36 -1.38 18.95
C LYS A 151 -5.97 -0.89 18.56
N TYR A 152 -5.87 -0.11 17.48
CA TYR A 152 -4.59 0.38 16.96
C TYR A 152 -4.08 1.58 17.76
N HIS A 153 -4.99 2.42 18.28
CA HIS A 153 -4.62 3.50 19.20
C HIS A 153 -3.91 2.97 20.45
N LYS A 154 -4.41 1.85 21.01
CA LYS A 154 -3.81 1.20 22.18
C LYS A 154 -2.38 0.69 21.96
N TRP A 155 -1.96 0.50 20.71
CA TRP A 155 -0.58 0.10 20.43
C TRP A 155 0.40 1.23 20.77
N GLY A 156 -0.01 2.51 20.70
CA GLY A 156 0.84 3.64 21.07
C GLY A 156 2.08 3.83 20.18
N ILE A 157 2.14 3.14 19.04
CA ILE A 157 3.27 3.16 18.10
C ILE A 157 3.02 3.98 16.85
N LEU A 158 1.79 4.46 16.61
CA LEU A 158 1.42 5.19 15.40
C LEU A 158 1.53 6.70 15.63
N GLU A 159 2.27 7.39 14.76
CA GLU A 159 2.36 8.85 14.74
C GLU A 159 1.36 9.48 13.76
N ASP A 160 1.04 8.77 12.67
CA ASP A 160 0.02 9.18 11.69
C ASP A 160 -0.63 7.92 11.10
N TYR A 161 -1.86 8.06 10.59
CA TYR A 161 -2.55 6.97 9.91
C TYR A 161 -3.49 7.45 8.81
N ILE A 162 -3.73 6.57 7.84
CA ILE A 162 -4.69 6.81 6.75
C ILE A 162 -5.47 5.55 6.42
N ILE A 163 -6.75 5.73 6.09
CA ILE A 163 -7.61 4.67 5.56
C ILE A 163 -7.87 4.97 4.09
N LEU A 164 -7.47 4.06 3.21
CA LEU A 164 -7.66 4.15 1.77
C LEU A 164 -8.86 3.29 1.37
N ASN A 165 -9.99 3.93 1.10
CA ASN A 165 -11.22 3.23 0.68
C ASN A 165 -11.38 3.26 -0.85
N PHE A 166 -11.10 2.13 -1.49
CA PHE A 166 -11.31 1.92 -2.91
C PHE A 166 -12.75 1.43 -3.15
N CYS A 167 -13.53 2.23 -3.87
CA CYS A 167 -14.90 1.89 -4.21
C CYS A 167 -15.31 2.51 -5.54
N SER A 168 -16.51 2.14 -6.02
CA SER A 168 -17.05 2.75 -7.20
C SER A 168 -17.37 4.23 -6.98
N LYS A 169 -17.37 5.01 -8.06
CA LYS A 169 -17.81 6.41 -8.01
C LYS A 169 -19.20 6.54 -7.40
N SER A 170 -20.13 5.67 -7.79
CA SER A 170 -21.49 5.66 -7.24
C SER A 170 -21.54 5.38 -5.73
N SER A 171 -20.67 4.49 -5.23
CA SER A 171 -20.53 4.24 -3.79
C SER A 171 -19.91 5.45 -3.09
N LEU A 172 -18.87 6.05 -3.66
CA LEU A 172 -18.22 7.25 -3.13
C LEU A 172 -19.20 8.41 -2.97
N ASP A 173 -20.04 8.65 -3.97
CA ASP A 173 -21.07 9.71 -3.94
C ASP A 173 -22.14 9.45 -2.85
N ALA A 174 -22.34 8.19 -2.46
CA ALA A 174 -23.27 7.79 -1.41
C ALA A 174 -22.63 7.79 0.00
N LEU A 175 -21.31 7.95 0.11
CA LEU A 175 -20.62 8.00 1.40
C LEU A 175 -20.93 9.32 2.10
N LYS A 176 -21.41 9.22 3.34
CA LYS A 176 -21.60 10.39 4.22
C LYS A 176 -20.35 10.55 5.05
N ILE A 177 -19.32 11.14 4.45
CA ILE A 177 -18.07 11.42 5.17
C ILE A 177 -18.36 12.51 6.20
N LYS A 178 -18.47 12.13 7.48
CA LYS A 178 -18.49 13.08 8.59
C LYS A 178 -17.06 13.60 8.80
N GLY A 179 -16.72 14.68 8.12
CA GLY A 179 -15.43 15.33 8.27
C GLY A 179 -15.41 16.27 9.47
N GLU A 180 -14.91 15.80 10.61
CA GLU A 180 -14.34 16.66 11.65
C GLU A 180 -13.05 16.01 12.15
N GLY A 181 -11.91 16.68 11.93
CA GLY A 181 -10.59 16.23 12.36
C GLY A 181 -9.88 15.36 11.31
N ASN A 182 -8.60 15.66 11.08
CA ASN A 182 -7.68 15.09 10.10
C ASN A 182 -7.92 13.59 9.74
N SER A 183 -7.76 13.27 8.45
CA SER A 183 -7.53 11.92 7.89
C SER A 183 -8.68 11.17 7.20
N TYR A 184 -9.44 11.82 6.30
CA TYR A 184 -10.26 11.10 5.30
C TYR A 184 -9.97 11.60 3.88
N PHE A 185 -9.31 10.77 3.06
CA PHE A 185 -9.04 11.05 1.65
C PHE A 185 -9.70 9.97 0.78
N GLY A 186 -10.79 10.34 0.10
CA GLY A 186 -11.35 9.56 -1.00
C GLY A 186 -10.61 9.91 -2.29
N ALA A 187 -9.74 9.03 -2.77
CA ALA A 187 -9.09 9.21 -4.07
C ALA A 187 -10.11 8.99 -5.20
N LYS A 188 -10.37 10.03 -6.00
CA LYS A 188 -11.22 9.95 -7.20
C LYS A 188 -10.45 9.26 -8.32
N TYR A 189 -10.83 8.03 -8.68
CA TYR A 189 -10.39 7.39 -9.92
C TYR A 189 -11.41 7.56 -11.04
N HIS A 190 -10.96 8.07 -12.18
CA HIS A 190 -11.60 7.86 -13.48
C HIS A 190 -10.87 6.72 -14.16
N LEU A 191 -11.50 5.55 -14.23
CA LEU A 191 -11.16 4.55 -15.23
C LEU A 191 -11.90 4.97 -16.49
N THR A 192 -11.22 5.69 -17.38
CA THR A 192 -11.62 5.79 -18.79
C THR A 192 -10.98 4.67 -19.58
#